data_AF-A0A1Y5PFI2-F1
#
_entry.id   AF-A0A1Y5PFI2-F1
#
_cell.length_a   1.000
_cell.length_b   1.000
_cell.length_c   1.000
_cell.angle_alpha   90.00
_cell.angle_beta   90.00
_cell.angle_gamma   90.00
#
_symmetry.space_group_name_H-M   'P 1'
#
loop_
_entity.id
_entity.type
_entity.pdbx_description
1 polymer ?
#
loop_
_entity_poly.entity_id
_entity_poly.type
_entity_poly.pdbx_seq_one_letter_code
_entity_poly.pdbx_strand_id
1 'polypeptide(L)'
;MSELHPDFRIGRVVHPLEPAAMLSICPAYHPGVSGGVVVDWDPHQPRTIGVSWIDHYGPQASVHAIHPAQLLIATPRPGRRRWLRRSAPHSVERMTSVPTLQIRNLKLYPGVIDSELSGLTFHCIADANAALREIFTAKEAFAPILRPDRTNSLPGALVVITHWPQHTDVYRIEASVTD
;
A
#
# COMPACT_ATOMS: atom_id res chain seq x y z
N MET A 1 -0.21 -31.30 11.13
CA MET A 1 0.68 -30.12 11.10
C MET A 1 -0.11 -29.01 10.46
N SER A 2 -0.63 -28.07 11.25
CA SER A 2 -1.37 -26.93 10.70
C SER A 2 -0.36 -26.03 9.99
N GLU A 3 -0.37 -26.06 8.66
CA GLU A 3 0.28 -25.02 7.87
C GLU A 3 -0.35 -23.70 8.30
N LEU A 4 0.44 -22.86 8.99
CA LEU A 4 0.09 -21.49 9.25
C LEU A 4 -0.04 -20.82 7.89
N HIS A 5 -1.27 -20.79 7.37
CA HIS A 5 -1.59 -19.97 6.21
C HIS A 5 -1.11 -18.55 6.53
N PRO A 6 -0.32 -17.91 5.66
CA PRO A 6 0.13 -16.55 5.93
C PRO A 6 -1.10 -15.67 6.19
N ASP A 7 -0.99 -14.75 7.15
CA ASP A 7 -2.04 -13.80 7.54
C ASP A 7 -2.30 -12.76 6.43
N PHE A 8 -2.87 -13.23 5.32
CA PHE A 8 -3.40 -12.40 4.26
C PHE A 8 -4.68 -11.74 4.77
N ARG A 9 -4.72 -10.41 4.68
CA ARG A 9 -5.87 -9.57 4.99
C ARG A 9 -5.88 -8.38 4.05
N ILE A 10 -7.04 -7.77 3.85
CA ILE A 10 -7.16 -6.54 3.05
C ILE A 10 -6.24 -5.46 3.64
N GLY A 11 -5.56 -4.74 2.76
CA GLY A 11 -4.56 -3.74 3.08
C GLY A 11 -3.16 -4.30 3.33
N ARG A 12 -2.97 -5.62 3.36
CA ARG A 12 -1.65 -6.22 3.61
C ARG A 12 -0.74 -6.03 2.40
N VAL A 13 0.48 -5.57 2.64
CA VAL A 13 1.52 -5.48 1.60
C VAL A 13 2.12 -6.86 1.33
N VAL A 14 2.29 -7.20 0.07
CA VAL A 14 2.84 -8.46 -0.43
C VAL A 14 3.87 -8.21 -1.54
N HIS A 15 4.75 -9.18 -1.74
CA HIS A 15 5.66 -9.24 -2.87
C HIS A 15 5.57 -10.63 -3.51
N PRO A 16 5.90 -10.80 -4.80
CA PRO A 16 6.04 -12.12 -5.37
C PRO A 16 7.12 -12.92 -4.62
N LEU A 17 6.82 -14.19 -4.35
CA LEU A 17 7.79 -15.15 -3.83
C LEU A 17 8.96 -15.32 -4.81
N GLU A 18 8.63 -15.43 -6.10
CA GLU A 18 9.59 -15.51 -7.19
C GLU A 18 9.26 -14.44 -8.26
N PRO A 19 9.94 -13.28 -8.25
CA PRO A 19 9.66 -12.20 -9.20
C PRO A 19 9.74 -12.63 -10.67
N ALA A 20 10.72 -13.47 -11.03
CA ALA A 20 10.89 -13.95 -12.40
C ALA A 20 9.72 -14.82 -12.87
N ALA A 21 9.19 -15.69 -11.99
CA ALA A 21 8.02 -16.50 -12.31
C ALA A 21 6.77 -15.63 -12.42
N MET A 22 6.62 -14.62 -11.56
CA MET A 22 5.45 -13.73 -11.55
C MET A 22 5.28 -12.98 -12.88
N LEU A 23 6.36 -12.62 -13.57
CA LEU A 23 6.32 -12.01 -14.91
C LEU A 23 5.57 -12.86 -15.94
N SER A 24 5.58 -14.19 -15.78
CA SER A 24 4.89 -15.12 -16.68
C SER A 24 3.43 -15.38 -16.28
N ILE A 25 3.06 -15.03 -15.05
CA ILE A 25 1.75 -15.35 -14.45
C ILE A 25 0.82 -14.13 -14.49
N CYS A 26 1.37 -12.94 -14.25
CA CYS A 26 0.60 -11.71 -14.14
C CYS A 26 1.16 -10.64 -15.10
N PRO A 27 0.46 -10.34 -16.22
CA PRO A 27 0.93 -9.35 -17.20
C PRO A 27 1.11 -7.93 -16.65
N ALA A 28 0.41 -7.60 -15.55
CA ALA A 28 0.51 -6.31 -14.88
C ALA A 28 1.75 -6.21 -13.96
N TYR A 29 2.36 -7.35 -13.61
CA TYR A 29 3.61 -7.36 -12.86
C TYR A 29 4.79 -7.20 -13.82
N HIS A 30 5.67 -6.24 -13.53
CA HIS A 30 6.88 -5.97 -14.31
C HIS A 30 8.00 -5.46 -13.38
N PRO A 31 9.25 -5.32 -13.84
CA PRO A 31 10.38 -4.90 -12.99
C PRO A 31 10.25 -3.53 -12.32
N GLY A 32 9.28 -2.70 -12.73
CA GLY A 32 8.99 -1.40 -12.13
C GLY A 32 8.00 -1.47 -10.96
N VAL A 33 7.45 -2.64 -10.66
CA VAL A 33 6.56 -2.87 -9.52
C VAL A 33 7.38 -3.07 -8.24
N SER A 34 7.16 -2.24 -7.22
CA SER A 34 7.85 -2.34 -5.93
C SER A 34 7.22 -3.40 -5.01
N GLY A 35 5.90 -3.52 -5.06
CA GLY A 35 5.12 -4.44 -4.25
C GLY A 35 3.64 -4.42 -4.64
N GLY A 36 2.83 -5.19 -3.93
CA GLY A 36 1.38 -5.23 -4.11
C GLY A 36 0.65 -5.10 -2.79
N VAL A 37 -0.63 -4.75 -2.86
CA VAL A 37 -1.53 -4.67 -1.70
C VAL A 37 -2.68 -5.63 -1.93
N VAL A 38 -2.97 -6.45 -0.92
CA VAL A 38 -4.16 -7.30 -0.91
C VAL A 38 -5.39 -6.40 -0.81
N VAL A 39 -6.27 -6.47 -1.80
CA VAL A 39 -7.51 -5.67 -1.87
C VAL A 39 -8.76 -6.54 -1.81
N ASP A 40 -8.61 -7.85 -2.03
CA ASP A 40 -9.68 -8.83 -1.87
C ASP A 40 -9.10 -10.14 -1.32
N TRP A 41 -9.83 -10.74 -0.36
CA TRP A 41 -9.45 -11.98 0.28
C TRP A 41 -10.65 -12.67 0.90
N ASP A 42 -10.90 -13.92 0.49
CA ASP A 42 -11.85 -14.80 1.16
C ASP A 42 -11.10 -15.83 2.02
N PRO A 43 -11.13 -15.71 3.36
CA PRO A 43 -10.49 -16.68 4.25
C PRO A 43 -11.15 -18.07 4.19
N HIS A 44 -12.38 -18.17 3.69
CA HIS A 44 -13.11 -19.43 3.56
C HIS A 44 -12.84 -20.14 2.24
N GLN A 45 -12.32 -19.45 1.23
CA GLN A 45 -11.96 -20.01 -0.08
C GLN A 45 -10.62 -19.47 -0.56
N PRO A 46 -9.49 -19.88 0.05
CA PRO A 46 -8.17 -19.26 -0.13
C PRO A 46 -7.49 -19.61 -1.46
N ARG A 47 -8.25 -19.87 -2.54
CA ARG A 47 -7.69 -20.25 -3.84
C ARG A 47 -6.89 -19.12 -4.48
N THR A 48 -7.36 -17.89 -4.31
CA THR A 48 -6.73 -16.68 -4.87
C THR A 48 -6.94 -15.49 -3.95
N ILE A 49 -5.98 -14.57 -3.94
CA ILE A 49 -6.10 -13.23 -3.35
C ILE A 49 -6.14 -12.19 -4.45
N GLY A 50 -6.98 -11.18 -4.29
CA GLY A 50 -6.97 -9.99 -5.15
C GLY A 50 -5.84 -9.07 -4.74
N VAL A 51 -4.93 -8.78 -5.67
CA VAL A 51 -3.78 -7.90 -5.46
C VAL A 51 -3.84 -6.73 -6.43
N SER A 52 -3.67 -5.51 -5.91
CA SER A 52 -3.35 -4.32 -6.71
C SER A 52 -1.84 -4.07 -6.60
N TRP A 53 -1.14 -4.03 -7.74
CA TRP A 53 0.30 -3.78 -7.80
C TRP A 53 0.62 -2.28 -7.71
N ILE A 54 1.80 -1.94 -7.18
CA ILE A 54 2.28 -0.56 -7.06
C ILE A 54 3.49 -0.37 -7.96
N ASP A 55 3.36 0.52 -8.93
CA ASP A 55 4.44 0.95 -9.82
C ASP A 55 4.75 2.44 -9.64
N HIS A 56 5.58 3.00 -10.53
CA HIS A 56 6.01 4.39 -10.43
C HIS A 56 4.89 5.41 -10.65
N TYR A 57 3.79 5.03 -11.29
CA TYR A 57 2.58 5.86 -11.35
C TYR A 57 1.84 5.82 -10.01
N GLY A 58 1.85 4.70 -9.31
CA GLY A 58 1.25 4.51 -8.00
C GLY A 58 0.57 3.13 -7.92
N PRO A 59 -0.44 2.99 -7.04
CA PRO A 59 -1.32 1.82 -7.08
C PRO A 59 -2.02 1.69 -8.42
N GLN A 60 -1.96 0.51 -9.03
CA GLN A 60 -2.67 0.20 -10.26
C GLN A 60 -4.17 -0.01 -9.97
N ALA A 61 -5.02 0.50 -10.86
CA ALA A 61 -6.46 0.37 -10.74
C ALA A 61 -6.95 -1.08 -10.92
N SER A 62 -6.18 -1.92 -11.61
CA SER A 62 -6.53 -3.31 -11.88
C SER A 62 -6.23 -4.22 -10.68
N VAL A 63 -7.21 -5.08 -10.37
CA VAL A 63 -7.07 -6.12 -9.36
C VAL A 63 -6.77 -7.45 -10.04
N HIS A 64 -5.78 -8.18 -9.53
CA HIS A 64 -5.34 -9.45 -10.09
C HIS A 64 -5.48 -10.58 -9.07
N ALA A 65 -6.11 -11.68 -9.49
CA ALA A 65 -6.24 -12.89 -8.68
C ALA A 65 -4.93 -13.68 -8.71
N ILE A 66 -4.24 -13.79 -7.58
CA ILE A 66 -2.95 -14.47 -7.44
C ILE A 66 -3.07 -15.60 -6.41
N HIS A 67 -2.45 -16.74 -6.67
CA HIS A 67 -2.46 -17.84 -5.70
C HIS A 67 -1.60 -17.46 -4.47
N PRO A 68 -2.08 -17.62 -3.22
CA PRO A 68 -1.36 -17.17 -2.04
C PRO A 68 0.07 -17.73 -1.90
N ALA A 69 0.29 -18.98 -2.35
CA ALA A 69 1.62 -19.61 -2.34
C ALA A 69 2.65 -18.92 -3.26
N GLN A 70 2.22 -18.04 -4.16
CA GLN A 70 3.11 -17.27 -5.05
C GLN A 70 3.53 -15.94 -4.43
N LEU A 71 3.12 -15.67 -3.19
CA LEU A 71 3.30 -14.38 -2.54
C LEU A 71 3.99 -14.53 -1.18
N LEU A 72 4.80 -13.52 -0.88
CA LEU A 72 5.40 -13.29 0.42
C LEU A 72 4.73 -12.07 1.05
N ILE A 73 4.28 -12.22 2.28
CA ILE A 73 3.86 -11.06 3.08
C ILE A 73 5.09 -10.18 3.32
N ALA A 74 4.96 -8.90 3.02
CA ALA A 74 5.98 -7.92 3.41
C ALA A 74 6.01 -7.84 4.93
N THR A 75 6.97 -8.54 5.53
CA THR A 75 7.33 -8.28 6.92
C THR A 75 8.01 -6.93 6.95
N PRO A 76 7.66 -6.02 7.89
CA PRO A 76 8.37 -4.76 8.03
C PRO A 76 9.83 -5.08 8.32
N ARG A 77 10.69 -5.01 7.29
CA ARG A 77 12.12 -5.31 7.41
C ARG A 77 12.72 -4.32 8.41
N PRO A 78 13.33 -4.77 9.51
CA PRO A 78 14.15 -3.91 10.34
C PRO A 78 15.46 -3.65 9.59
N GLY A 79 15.47 -2.70 8.66
CA GLY A 79 16.69 -2.22 8.03
C GLY A 79 16.63 -2.06 6.52
N ARG A 80 16.28 -0.86 6.08
CA ARG A 80 17.15 0.05 5.32
C ARG A 80 16.58 1.46 5.58
N ARG A 81 17.41 2.33 6.16
CA ARG A 81 17.07 3.61 6.82
C ARG A 81 16.34 3.42 8.17
N ARG A 82 17.13 3.56 9.24
CA ARG A 82 16.72 3.67 10.63
C ARG A 82 15.76 4.87 10.78
N TRP A 83 14.48 4.68 10.55
CA TRP A 83 13.46 5.60 11.04
C TRP A 83 13.37 5.39 12.56
N LEU A 84 14.05 6.28 13.28
CA LEU A 84 14.05 6.30 14.75
C LEU A 84 12.61 6.33 15.27
N ARG A 85 12.28 5.28 16.02
CA ARG A 85 11.21 5.15 17.03
C ARG A 85 10.34 6.40 17.23
N ARG A 86 9.31 6.51 16.40
CA ARG A 86 7.92 6.66 16.85
C ARG A 86 7.07 5.84 15.90
N SER A 87 7.28 4.52 15.89
CA SER A 87 6.19 3.63 15.52
C SER A 87 5.03 4.06 16.39
N ALA A 88 3.92 4.50 15.80
CA ALA A 88 2.69 4.64 16.54
C ALA A 88 2.56 3.35 17.38
N PRO A 89 2.23 3.46 18.70
CA PRO A 89 1.94 2.26 19.47
C PRO A 89 1.02 1.41 18.62
N HIS A 90 1.24 0.09 18.62
CA HIS A 90 0.34 -0.86 18.02
C HIS A 90 -1.01 -0.71 18.73
N SER A 91 -1.77 0.32 18.38
CA SER A 91 -3.19 0.36 18.57
C SER A 91 -3.64 -0.73 17.63
N VAL A 92 -3.79 -1.92 18.22
CA VAL A 92 -4.71 -2.93 17.74
C VAL A 92 -6.08 -2.27 17.85
N GLU A 93 -6.32 -1.26 17.00
CA GLU A 93 -7.66 -0.77 16.73
C GLU A 93 -8.38 -2.01 16.22
N ARG A 94 -9.39 -2.40 17.00
CA ARG A 94 -10.20 -3.59 16.77
C ARG A 94 -10.39 -3.75 15.27
N MET A 95 -10.01 -4.90 14.72
CA MET A 95 -10.39 -5.28 13.36
C MET A 95 -11.92 -5.14 13.28
N THR A 96 -12.39 -4.01 12.79
CA THR A 96 -13.69 -3.94 12.14
C THR A 96 -13.54 -4.80 10.90
N SER A 97 -14.50 -5.67 10.63
CA SER A 97 -14.49 -6.49 9.40
C SER A 97 -14.45 -5.62 8.14
N VAL A 98 -14.81 -4.34 8.26
CA VAL A 98 -14.80 -3.35 7.19
C VAL A 98 -13.54 -2.46 7.31
N PRO A 99 -12.73 -2.32 6.24
CA PRO A 99 -11.64 -1.34 6.17
C PRO A 99 -12.18 0.09 6.30
N THR A 100 -11.55 0.92 7.15
CA THR A 100 -12.01 2.30 7.42
C THR A 100 -10.97 3.36 7.04
N LEU A 101 -9.81 2.97 6.52
CA LEU A 101 -8.75 3.88 6.08
C LEU A 101 -8.52 3.71 4.59
N GLN A 102 -8.18 4.80 3.90
CA GLN A 102 -7.86 4.78 2.48
C GLN A 102 -6.61 5.61 2.18
N ILE A 103 -5.92 5.30 1.10
CA ILE A 103 -4.91 6.21 0.53
C ILE A 103 -5.56 7.02 -0.59
N ARG A 104 -5.38 8.34 -0.56
CA ARG A 104 -5.74 9.23 -1.68
C ARG A 104 -4.49 9.74 -2.37
N ASN A 105 -4.58 9.93 -3.69
CA ASN A 105 -3.62 10.73 -4.43
C ASN A 105 -4.21 12.12 -4.67
N LEU A 106 -3.56 13.15 -4.15
CA LEU A 106 -3.90 14.55 -4.42
C LEU A 106 -2.91 15.10 -5.44
N LYS A 107 -3.40 15.51 -6.60
CA LYS A 107 -2.63 16.19 -7.62
C LYS A 107 -2.82 17.70 -7.46
N LEU A 108 -1.76 18.36 -7.01
CA LEU A 108 -1.75 19.80 -6.74
C LEU A 108 -1.19 20.55 -7.95
N TYR A 109 -2.05 21.28 -8.65
CA TYR A 109 -1.70 22.21 -9.72
C TYR A 109 -1.79 23.65 -9.22
N PRO A 110 -1.21 24.65 -9.92
CA PRO A 110 -1.43 26.05 -9.61
C PRO A 110 -2.94 26.39 -9.64
N GLY A 111 -3.53 26.65 -8.46
CA GLY A 111 -4.94 27.04 -8.31
C GLY A 111 -5.97 25.91 -8.39
N VAL A 112 -5.55 24.66 -8.63
CA VAL A 112 -6.45 23.50 -8.74
C VAL A 112 -5.93 22.33 -7.93
N ILE A 113 -6.81 21.68 -7.17
CA ILE A 113 -6.54 20.43 -6.48
C ILE A 113 -7.43 19.38 -7.09
N ASP A 114 -6.82 18.35 -7.67
CA ASP A 114 -7.52 17.16 -8.12
C ASP A 114 -7.31 16.04 -7.09
N SER A 115 -8.36 15.29 -6.77
CA SER A 115 -8.36 14.26 -5.74
C SER A 115 -8.84 12.95 -6.33
N GLU A 116 -7.95 11.97 -6.36
CA GLU A 116 -8.20 10.64 -6.90
C GLU A 116 -8.12 9.61 -5.77
N LEU A 117 -9.12 8.72 -5.70
CA LEU A 117 -9.09 7.58 -4.81
C LEU A 117 -8.11 6.55 -5.38
N SER A 118 -7.16 6.08 -4.55
CA SER A 118 -6.25 5.01 -4.99
C SER A 118 -6.90 3.62 -5.05
N GLY A 119 -8.13 3.48 -4.55
CA GLY A 119 -8.81 2.20 -4.39
C GLY A 119 -8.25 1.31 -3.27
N LEU A 120 -7.12 1.69 -2.65
CA LEU A 120 -6.52 0.94 -1.55
C LEU A 120 -7.19 1.28 -0.22
N THR A 121 -7.68 0.25 0.48
CA THR A 121 -8.29 0.37 1.81
C THR A 121 -7.57 -0.48 2.85
N PHE A 122 -7.62 -0.05 4.10
CA PHE A 122 -6.84 -0.63 5.19
C PHE A 122 -7.64 -0.65 6.50
N HIS A 123 -7.38 -1.66 7.32
CA HIS A 123 -7.91 -1.75 8.68
C HIS A 123 -7.05 -1.01 9.71
N CYS A 124 -5.77 -0.75 9.42
CA CYS A 124 -4.87 -0.10 10.37
C CYS A 124 -3.86 0.84 9.71
N ILE A 125 -3.44 1.85 10.46
CA ILE A 125 -2.43 2.83 10.02
C ILE A 125 -1.09 2.16 9.68
N ALA A 126 -0.74 1.06 10.35
CA ALA A 126 0.53 0.38 10.12
C ALA A 126 0.61 -0.23 8.70
N ASP A 127 -0.45 -0.89 8.24
CA ASP A 127 -0.52 -1.47 6.90
C ASP A 127 -0.64 -0.37 5.84
N ALA A 128 -1.43 0.69 6.08
CA ALA A 128 -1.51 1.85 5.19
C ALA A 128 -0.14 2.55 5.03
N ASN A 129 0.60 2.70 6.14
CA ASN A 129 1.97 3.23 6.10
C ASN A 129 2.95 2.31 5.38
N ALA A 130 2.74 0.98 5.42
CA ALA A 130 3.54 0.06 4.64
C ALA A 130 3.29 0.25 3.14
N ALA A 131 2.03 0.40 2.72
CA ALA A 131 1.70 0.69 1.32
C ALA A 131 2.28 2.04 0.85
N LEU A 132 2.24 3.09 1.69
CA LEU A 132 2.92 4.36 1.37
C LEU A 132 4.43 4.20 1.18
N ARG A 133 5.08 3.27 1.90
CA ARG A 133 6.51 2.99 1.69
C ARG A 133 6.77 2.30 0.36
N GLU A 134 5.87 1.43 -0.09
CA GLU A 134 5.97 0.82 -1.42
C GLU A 134 5.75 1.86 -2.53
N ILE A 135 4.82 2.80 -2.35
CA ILE A 135 4.65 3.94 -3.27
C ILE A 135 5.92 4.81 -3.31
N PHE A 136 6.50 5.09 -2.14
CA PHE A 136 7.77 5.82 -2.05
C PHE A 136 8.90 5.10 -2.79
N THR A 137 9.05 3.79 -2.59
CA THR A 137 10.04 2.96 -3.29
C THR A 137 9.82 2.98 -4.80
N ALA A 138 8.58 2.80 -5.26
CA ALA A 138 8.27 2.82 -6.69
C ALA A 138 8.58 4.16 -7.35
N LYS A 139 8.47 5.25 -6.59
CA LYS A 139 8.79 6.59 -7.06
C LYS A 139 10.24 6.99 -6.86
N GLU A 140 11.15 6.13 -6.38
CA GLU A 140 12.53 6.50 -6.02
C GLU A 140 13.26 7.31 -7.09
N ALA A 141 13.08 6.97 -8.37
CA ALA A 141 13.66 7.67 -9.52
C ALA A 141 13.25 9.16 -9.64
N PHE A 142 12.16 9.56 -8.98
CA PHE A 142 11.60 10.92 -8.99
C PHE A 142 11.86 11.69 -7.68
N ALA A 143 12.84 11.22 -6.88
CA ALA A 143 13.25 11.83 -5.62
C ALA A 143 12.07 12.20 -4.67
N PRO A 144 11.17 11.26 -4.36
CA PRO A 144 10.01 11.51 -3.54
C PRO A 144 10.43 11.83 -2.10
N ILE A 145 9.53 12.45 -1.35
CA ILE A 145 9.69 12.77 0.06
C ILE A 145 8.69 11.94 0.85
N LEU A 146 9.19 11.09 1.75
CA LEU A 146 8.37 10.40 2.76
C LEU A 146 8.56 11.08 4.12
N ARG A 147 7.46 11.49 4.76
CA ARG A 147 7.51 12.14 6.08
C ARG A 147 6.23 11.89 6.89
N PRO A 148 6.25 12.14 8.20
CA PRO A 148 5.02 12.20 9.00
C PRO A 148 4.08 13.28 8.47
N ASP A 149 2.81 12.94 8.33
CA ASP A 149 1.77 13.90 7.98
C ASP A 149 1.28 14.62 9.24
N ARG A 150 1.91 15.76 9.53
CA ARG A 150 1.57 16.59 10.71
C ARG A 150 0.20 17.25 10.60
N THR A 151 -0.38 17.28 9.40
CA THR A 151 -1.69 17.89 9.16
C THR A 151 -2.82 16.86 9.24
N ASN A 152 -2.49 15.58 9.47
CA ASN A 152 -3.48 14.52 9.60
C ASN A 152 -4.06 14.44 11.00
N SER A 153 -5.34 14.12 11.10
CA SER A 153 -5.98 13.76 12.37
C SER A 153 -5.60 12.34 12.83
N LEU A 154 -5.12 11.48 11.91
CA LEU A 154 -4.72 10.10 12.19
C LEU A 154 -3.28 10.04 12.75
N PRO A 155 -3.10 9.64 14.03
CA PRO A 155 -1.79 9.63 14.66
C PRO A 155 -0.80 8.67 13.97
N GLY A 156 0.38 9.18 13.61
CA GLY A 156 1.44 8.38 13.00
C GLY A 156 1.26 8.11 11.50
N ALA A 157 0.27 8.73 10.85
CA ALA A 157 0.14 8.69 9.39
C ALA A 157 1.36 9.28 8.69
N LEU A 158 1.78 8.64 7.60
CA LEU A 158 2.80 9.14 6.69
C LEU A 158 2.14 9.83 5.48
N VAL A 159 2.95 10.58 4.76
CA VAL A 159 2.62 11.14 3.44
C VAL A 159 3.81 10.95 2.50
N VAL A 160 3.53 10.63 1.25
CA VAL A 160 4.53 10.62 0.15
C VAL A 160 4.24 11.81 -0.76
N ILE A 161 5.27 12.60 -1.05
CA ILE A 161 5.18 13.78 -1.91
C ILE A 161 6.16 13.59 -3.06
N THR A 162 5.69 13.78 -4.29
CA THR A 162 6.54 13.76 -5.48
C THR A 162 6.32 15.04 -6.28
N HIS A 163 7.38 15.78 -6.54
CA HIS A 163 7.31 17.04 -7.28
C HIS A 163 7.55 16.79 -8.76
N TRP A 164 6.56 17.15 -9.57
CA TRP A 164 6.65 17.15 -11.03
C TRP A 164 6.75 18.58 -11.55
N PRO A 165 7.22 18.78 -12.80
CA PRO A 165 7.28 20.12 -13.39
C PRO A 165 5.92 20.84 -13.46
N GLN A 166 4.82 20.09 -13.59
CA GLN A 166 3.48 20.64 -13.81
C GLN A 166 2.54 20.52 -12.59
N HIS A 167 2.86 19.64 -11.63
CA HIS A 167 2.03 19.38 -10.46
C HIS A 167 2.84 18.75 -9.33
N THR A 168 2.21 18.57 -8.17
CA THR A 168 2.77 17.74 -7.09
C THR A 168 1.80 16.62 -6.77
N ASP A 169 2.27 15.38 -6.79
CA ASP A 169 1.53 14.24 -6.25
C ASP A 169 1.69 14.19 -4.73
N VAL A 170 0.59 14.00 -4.00
CA VAL A 170 0.57 13.80 -2.56
C VAL A 170 -0.26 12.57 -2.22
N TYR A 171 0.40 11.49 -1.81
CA TYR A 171 -0.26 10.28 -1.32
C TYR A 171 -0.44 10.36 0.19
N ARG A 172 -1.69 10.35 0.63
CA ARG A 172 -2.08 10.62 2.01
C ARG A 172 -3.07 9.58 2.53
N ILE A 173 -2.94 9.19 3.79
CA ILE A 173 -3.93 8.33 4.47
C ILE A 173 -5.09 9.20 4.95
N GLU A 174 -6.32 8.78 4.68
CA GLU A 174 -7.52 9.44 5.18
C GLU A 174 -8.49 8.41 5.75
N ALA A 175 -9.38 8.84 6.64
CA ALA A 175 -10.52 8.03 7.02
C ALA A 175 -11.42 7.84 5.79
N SER A 176 -11.92 6.63 5.61
CA SER A 176 -12.94 6.34 4.61
C SER A 176 -14.23 7.00 5.06
N VAL A 177 -14.87 7.75 4.16
CA VAL A 177 -16.22 8.23 4.39
C VAL A 177 -17.13 7.04 4.10
N THR A 178 -17.62 6.38 5.15
CA THR A 178 -18.79 5.51 5.02
C THR A 178 -20.01 6.41 4.89
N ASP A 179 -20.50 6.55 3.66
CA ASP A 179 -21.86 7.03 3.40
C ASP A 179 -22.90 6.01 3.89
#